data_AF-A0A957DT08-F1
#
_entry.id   AF-A0A957DT08-F1
#
_cell.length_a   1.000
_cell.length_b   1.000
_cell.length_c   1.000
_cell.angle_alpha   90.00
_cell.angle_beta   90.00
_cell.angle_gamma   90.00
#
_symmetry.space_group_name_H-M   'P 1'
#
loop_
_entity.id
_entity.type
_entity.pdbx_description
1 polymer ?
#
loop_
_entity_poly.entity_id
_entity_poly.type
_entity_poly.pdbx_seq_one_letter_code
_entity_poly.pdbx_strand_id
1 'polypeptide(L)'
;YRPGEGYAGHWDFYAEQLILYILAAGSDTYPIDPAVYDGFTRHYGKYGDGEGFIHSWFGSLFTYQFSHAWIDFRGYTDKDGVNWFDNSVAASLAQANFAADMADKYSTLGPNAWGLTASDGPNGYNGLYGAPPSGFDNNSHKIDDTVPPAGAIGSIIFAPQQAQAAMLNYYSIEQLKGEYGFVDAYNLSEDWFAPDVIGIDKGISLLMLANYENDLVYQISMSNTHFLNGLDRLQFARSE
;
A
#
# COMPACT_ATOMS: atom_id res chain seq x y z
N TYR A 1 -12.99 -9.00 17.45
CA TYR A 1 -13.61 -9.31 18.75
C TYR A 1 -15.09 -8.98 18.67
N ARG A 2 -15.96 -9.90 19.10
CA ARG A 2 -17.39 -9.67 19.24
C ARG A 2 -17.80 -10.07 20.65
N PRO A 3 -18.47 -9.18 21.42
CA PRO A 3 -18.97 -9.54 22.74
C PRO A 3 -19.81 -10.82 22.69
N GLY A 4 -19.47 -11.81 23.52
CA GLY A 4 -20.16 -13.11 23.55
C GLY A 4 -19.70 -14.14 22.51
N GLU A 5 -18.99 -13.73 21.45
CA GLU A 5 -18.50 -14.63 20.38
C GLU A 5 -16.96 -14.72 20.34
N GLY A 6 -16.24 -13.82 21.02
CA GLY A 6 -14.77 -13.86 21.12
C GLY A 6 -14.04 -13.30 19.89
N TYR A 7 -12.91 -13.90 19.53
CA TYR A 7 -12.05 -13.47 18.42
C TYR A 7 -12.28 -14.35 17.19
N ALA A 8 -12.25 -13.75 15.99
CA ALA A 8 -12.63 -14.41 14.73
C ALA A 8 -11.50 -14.48 13.68
N GLY A 9 -10.32 -13.93 13.97
CA GLY A 9 -9.19 -13.89 13.04
C GLY A 9 -8.02 -13.06 13.60
N HIS A 10 -6.87 -13.17 12.95
CA HIS A 10 -5.68 -12.36 13.19
C HIS A 10 -4.91 -12.18 11.87
N TRP A 11 -4.11 -11.12 11.77
CA TRP A 11 -3.14 -10.97 10.68
C TRP A 11 -1.90 -11.80 11.01
N ASP A 12 -1.57 -12.76 10.15
CA ASP A 12 -0.42 -13.67 10.27
C ASP A 12 0.56 -13.55 9.10
N PHE A 13 0.37 -12.56 8.24
CA PHE A 13 1.22 -12.22 7.10
C PHE A 13 1.42 -10.71 7.04
N TYR A 14 2.45 -10.24 6.34
CA TYR A 14 2.59 -8.80 6.10
C TYR A 14 1.36 -8.25 5.35
N ALA A 15 0.78 -7.17 5.88
CA ALA A 15 -0.31 -6.41 5.26
C ALA A 15 -0.26 -4.94 5.77
N GLU A 16 -1.38 -4.24 5.86
CA GLU A 16 -1.49 -2.81 6.21
C GLU A 16 -1.26 -2.47 7.70
N GLN A 17 -0.98 -3.46 8.54
CA GLN A 17 -1.13 -3.39 10.01
C GLN A 17 0.02 -2.74 10.80
N LEU A 18 1.14 -2.32 10.18
CA LEU A 18 2.34 -1.84 10.91
C LEU A 18 2.02 -0.71 11.91
N ILE A 19 1.19 0.25 11.50
CA ILE A 19 0.74 1.36 12.35
C ILE A 19 0.02 0.89 13.62
N LEU A 20 -0.73 -0.21 13.54
CA LEU A 20 -1.44 -0.77 14.69
C LEU A 20 -0.46 -1.30 15.72
N TYR A 21 0.58 -2.02 15.30
CA TYR A 21 1.61 -2.51 16.21
C TYR A 21 2.35 -1.37 16.90
N ILE A 22 2.72 -0.33 16.15
CA ILE A 22 3.46 0.82 16.70
C ILE A 22 2.60 1.59 17.69
N LEU A 23 1.35 1.91 17.36
CA LEU A 23 0.44 2.58 18.30
C LEU A 23 0.17 1.74 19.54
N ALA A 24 -0.04 0.43 19.37
CA ALA A 24 -0.30 -0.47 20.48
C ALA A 24 0.92 -0.57 21.40
N ALA A 25 2.14 -0.71 20.85
CA ALA A 25 3.37 -0.73 21.64
C ALA A 25 3.61 0.61 22.33
N GLY A 26 3.25 1.73 21.68
CA GLY A 26 3.41 3.09 22.19
C GLY A 26 2.38 3.54 23.23
N SER A 27 1.39 2.71 23.55
CA SER A 27 0.38 3.02 24.56
C SER A 27 0.97 3.09 25.96
N ASP A 28 0.61 4.12 26.73
CA ASP A 28 1.06 4.26 28.13
C ASP A 28 0.16 3.49 29.12
N THR A 29 -1.00 3.02 28.67
CA THR A 29 -1.98 2.36 29.53
C THR A 29 -2.12 0.87 29.23
N TYR A 30 -2.04 0.49 27.96
CA TYR A 30 -2.23 -0.90 27.50
C TYR A 30 -1.20 -1.26 26.41
N PRO A 31 0.11 -1.21 26.70
CA PRO A 31 1.12 -1.62 25.74
C PRO A 31 1.03 -3.12 25.43
N ILE A 32 1.25 -3.48 24.17
CA ILE A 32 1.37 -4.89 23.77
C ILE A 32 2.77 -5.44 24.04
N ASP A 33 2.87 -6.76 24.15
CA ASP A 33 4.15 -7.47 24.10
C ASP A 33 4.77 -7.31 22.68
N PRO A 34 6.06 -6.94 22.54
CA PRO A 34 6.72 -6.85 21.24
C PRO A 34 6.64 -8.13 20.39
N ALA A 35 6.50 -9.31 21.00
CA ALA A 35 6.34 -10.58 20.29
C ALA A 35 5.11 -10.61 19.37
N VAL A 36 4.12 -9.74 19.59
CA VAL A 36 2.95 -9.58 18.72
C VAL A 36 3.32 -8.98 17.36
N TYR A 37 4.28 -8.05 17.32
CA TYR A 37 4.84 -7.52 16.07
C TYR A 37 5.67 -8.58 15.33
N ASP A 38 6.33 -9.46 16.08
CA ASP A 38 7.19 -10.52 15.52
C ASP A 38 6.40 -11.68 14.92
N GLY A 39 5.11 -11.76 15.20
CA GLY A 39 4.29 -12.92 14.92
C GLY A 39 3.80 -13.07 13.48
N PHE A 40 3.92 -12.05 12.63
CA PHE A 40 3.45 -12.15 11.24
C PHE A 40 4.54 -12.66 10.30
N THR A 41 4.11 -13.40 9.28
CA THR A 41 4.98 -13.98 8.27
C THR A 41 5.58 -12.90 7.39
N ARG A 42 6.92 -12.88 7.32
CA ARG A 42 7.72 -12.04 6.43
C ARG A 42 8.18 -12.87 5.23
N HIS A 43 7.30 -13.03 4.24
CA HIS A 43 7.61 -13.80 3.05
C HIS A 43 8.29 -12.94 1.99
N TYR A 44 9.53 -13.31 1.64
CA TYR A 44 10.31 -12.60 0.64
C TYR A 44 9.99 -13.11 -0.76
N GLY A 45 9.79 -12.18 -1.69
CA GLY A 45 9.63 -12.44 -3.10
C GLY A 45 10.25 -11.32 -3.93
N LYS A 46 10.20 -11.46 -5.25
CA LYS A 46 10.59 -10.42 -6.19
C LYS A 46 9.80 -10.56 -7.49
N TYR A 47 9.73 -9.48 -8.25
CA TYR A 47 9.18 -9.50 -9.60
C TYR A 47 10.29 -9.30 -10.64
N GLY A 48 10.45 -10.26 -11.54
CA GLY A 48 11.49 -10.23 -12.57
C GLY A 48 12.90 -10.04 -12.00
N ASP A 49 13.62 -9.09 -12.57
CA ASP A 49 14.97 -8.67 -12.16
C ASP A 49 14.96 -7.53 -11.14
N GLY A 50 13.79 -7.16 -10.60
CA GLY A 50 13.67 -6.17 -9.54
C GLY A 50 14.21 -6.62 -8.19
N GLU A 51 14.32 -5.66 -7.26
CA GLU A 51 14.73 -5.91 -5.89
C GLU A 51 13.77 -6.85 -5.15
N GLY A 52 14.32 -7.63 -4.21
CA GLY A 52 13.52 -8.48 -3.34
C GLY A 52 12.86 -7.69 -2.21
N PHE A 53 11.66 -8.10 -1.81
CA PHE A 53 10.90 -7.45 -0.74
C PHE A 53 10.00 -8.45 -0.02
N ILE A 54 9.63 -8.10 1.22
CA ILE A 54 8.57 -8.76 1.97
C ILE A 54 7.25 -8.29 1.38
N HIS A 55 6.51 -9.22 0.79
CA HIS A 55 5.27 -8.90 0.11
C HIS A 55 4.03 -9.22 0.94
N SER A 56 2.91 -8.58 0.62
CA SER A 56 1.62 -8.88 1.22
C SER A 56 0.96 -10.09 0.56
N TRP A 57 -0.03 -10.68 1.23
CA TRP A 57 -0.68 -11.91 0.76
C TRP A 57 -1.29 -11.78 -0.65
N PHE A 58 -1.88 -10.63 -0.98
CA PHE A 58 -2.44 -10.37 -2.31
C PHE A 58 -1.53 -9.52 -3.21
N GLY A 59 -0.41 -9.00 -2.69
CA GLY A 59 0.44 -8.05 -3.42
C GLY A 59 -0.25 -6.71 -3.73
N SER A 60 -1.31 -6.37 -2.98
CA SER A 60 -2.08 -5.13 -3.13
C SER A 60 -1.32 -3.91 -2.58
N LEU A 61 -1.32 -2.79 -3.30
CA LEU A 61 -0.47 -1.65 -2.88
C LEU A 61 -0.88 -0.98 -1.57
N PHE A 62 -2.15 -0.99 -1.17
CA PHE A 62 -2.58 -0.32 0.06
C PHE A 62 -1.83 -0.80 1.31
N THR A 63 -1.37 -2.07 1.32
CA THR A 63 -0.61 -2.64 2.45
C THR A 63 0.75 -1.97 2.66
N TYR A 64 1.34 -1.43 1.59
CA TYR A 64 2.62 -0.71 1.61
C TYR A 64 2.46 0.79 1.85
N GLN A 65 1.22 1.28 1.87
CA GLN A 65 0.90 2.71 1.87
C GLN A 65 0.27 3.16 3.19
N PHE A 66 -0.71 2.43 3.73
CA PHE A 66 -1.56 2.94 4.80
C PHE A 66 -0.79 3.30 6.07
N SER A 67 0.14 2.45 6.49
CA SER A 67 1.00 2.74 7.64
C SER A 67 1.99 3.87 7.34
N HIS A 68 2.56 3.87 6.13
CA HIS A 68 3.49 4.89 5.66
C HIS A 68 2.85 6.24 5.39
N ALA A 69 1.53 6.39 5.36
CA ALA A 69 0.91 7.71 5.31
C ALA A 69 1.17 8.50 6.61
N TRP A 70 1.30 7.79 7.73
CA TRP A 70 1.38 8.36 9.07
C TRP A 70 2.74 8.18 9.73
N ILE A 71 3.51 7.15 9.36
CA ILE A 71 4.78 6.89 10.00
C ILE A 71 5.87 7.03 8.95
N ASP A 72 6.79 7.95 9.21
CA ASP A 72 7.98 8.09 8.38
C ASP A 72 9.00 7.00 8.73
N PHE A 73 9.00 5.93 7.94
CA PHE A 73 9.94 4.83 8.07
C PHE A 73 11.30 5.10 7.42
N ARG A 74 11.51 6.26 6.78
CA ARG A 74 12.80 6.57 6.15
C ARG A 74 13.90 6.59 7.20
N GLY A 75 14.97 5.86 6.92
CA GLY A 75 16.12 5.74 7.81
C GLY A 75 15.84 4.94 9.08
N TYR A 76 14.70 4.25 9.20
CA TYR A 76 14.47 3.28 10.27
C TYR A 76 14.63 1.85 9.76
N THR A 77 15.32 1.03 10.55
CA THR A 77 15.36 -0.42 10.42
C THR A 77 14.76 -1.04 11.66
N ASP A 78 13.89 -2.02 11.49
CA ASP A 78 13.42 -2.81 12.63
C ASP A 78 14.51 -3.75 13.16
N LYS A 79 14.22 -4.47 14.25
CA LYS A 79 15.20 -5.37 14.89
C LYS A 79 15.72 -6.50 14.00
N ASP A 80 15.00 -6.86 12.94
CA ASP A 80 15.41 -7.91 12.00
C ASP A 80 16.15 -7.32 10.78
N GLY A 81 16.44 -6.01 10.82
CA GLY A 81 17.16 -5.29 9.78
C GLY A 81 16.31 -4.85 8.60
N VAL A 82 14.97 -4.87 8.73
CA VAL A 82 14.07 -4.47 7.65
C VAL A 82 13.84 -2.97 7.69
N ASN A 83 14.22 -2.28 6.61
CA ASN A 83 13.73 -0.93 6.33
C ASN A 83 12.40 -1.03 5.56
N TRP A 84 11.29 -0.70 6.23
CA TRP A 84 9.96 -0.78 5.62
C TRP A 84 9.71 0.25 4.54
N PHE A 85 10.43 1.38 4.52
CA PHE A 85 10.35 2.33 3.40
C PHE A 85 10.96 1.71 2.14
N ASP A 86 12.16 1.15 2.24
CA ASP A 86 12.83 0.50 1.11
C ASP A 86 12.04 -0.71 0.60
N ASN A 87 11.41 -1.46 1.51
CA ASN A 87 10.49 -2.55 1.17
C ASN A 87 9.32 -2.06 0.30
N SER A 88 8.69 -0.94 0.68
CA SER A 88 7.60 -0.32 -0.08
C SER A 88 8.05 0.29 -1.41
N VAL A 89 9.28 0.79 -1.50
CA VAL A 89 9.91 1.19 -2.77
C VAL A 89 10.02 0.01 -3.72
N ALA A 90 10.61 -1.10 -3.26
CA ALA A 90 10.76 -2.31 -4.07
C ALA A 90 9.39 -2.86 -4.53
N ALA A 91 8.40 -2.89 -3.64
CA ALA A 91 7.04 -3.33 -3.98
C ALA A 91 6.35 -2.43 -5.01
N SER A 92 6.50 -1.11 -4.89
CA SER A 92 5.90 -0.14 -5.82
C SER A 92 6.50 -0.24 -7.21
N LEU A 93 7.83 -0.38 -7.29
CA LEU A 93 8.54 -0.58 -8.56
C LEU A 93 8.19 -1.93 -9.20
N ALA A 94 8.05 -2.99 -8.39
CA ALA A 94 7.60 -4.30 -8.88
C ALA A 94 6.21 -4.22 -9.53
N GLN A 95 5.26 -3.51 -8.91
CA GLN A 95 3.93 -3.26 -9.48
C GLN A 95 3.96 -2.45 -10.77
N ALA A 96 4.76 -1.38 -10.84
CA ALA A 96 4.90 -0.59 -12.05
C ALA A 96 5.52 -1.40 -13.21
N ASN A 97 6.54 -2.21 -12.92
CA ASN A 97 7.16 -3.11 -13.89
C ASN A 97 6.16 -4.19 -14.35
N PHE A 98 5.41 -4.78 -13.42
CA PHE A 98 4.38 -5.75 -13.75
C PHE A 98 3.34 -5.18 -14.71
N ALA A 99 2.82 -3.99 -14.44
CA ALA A 99 1.86 -3.34 -15.32
C ALA A 99 2.46 -3.04 -16.71
N ALA A 100 3.72 -2.63 -16.80
CA ALA A 100 4.41 -2.42 -18.07
C ALA A 100 4.51 -3.72 -18.89
N ASP A 101 4.85 -4.84 -18.26
CA ASP A 101 4.94 -6.16 -18.90
C ASP A 101 3.58 -6.69 -19.37
N MET A 102 2.48 -6.19 -18.80
CA MET A 102 1.13 -6.57 -19.20
C MET A 102 0.53 -5.70 -20.32
N ALA A 103 1.26 -4.69 -20.83
CA ALA A 103 0.74 -3.73 -21.81
C ALA A 103 0.26 -4.37 -23.13
N ASP A 104 0.82 -5.52 -23.52
CA ASP A 104 0.38 -6.26 -24.72
C ASP A 104 -0.81 -7.20 -24.46
N LYS A 105 -1.12 -7.45 -23.18
CA LYS A 105 -2.17 -8.39 -22.76
C LYS A 105 -3.49 -7.69 -22.41
N TYR A 106 -3.40 -6.46 -21.92
CA TYR A 106 -4.49 -5.74 -21.30
C TYR A 106 -4.68 -4.36 -21.92
N SER A 107 -5.91 -3.85 -21.86
CA SER A 107 -6.25 -2.54 -22.46
C SER A 107 -6.02 -1.40 -21.48
N THR A 108 -6.20 -1.65 -20.19
CA THR A 108 -6.01 -0.65 -19.13
C THR A 108 -4.59 -0.65 -18.62
N LEU A 109 -4.09 -1.79 -18.16
CA LEU A 109 -2.77 -1.94 -17.55
C LEU A 109 -1.65 -1.64 -18.55
N GLY A 110 -0.65 -0.90 -18.10
CA GLY A 110 0.49 -0.54 -18.93
C GLY A 110 1.53 0.30 -18.18
N PRO A 111 2.57 0.79 -18.88
CA PRO A 111 3.68 1.51 -18.25
C PRO A 111 3.25 2.79 -17.53
N ASN A 112 2.15 3.42 -17.96
CA ASN A 112 1.57 4.62 -17.33
C ASN A 112 0.19 4.35 -16.71
N ALA A 113 -0.19 3.09 -16.53
CA ALA A 113 -1.47 2.70 -15.94
C ALA A 113 -1.24 1.48 -15.06
N TRP A 114 -0.94 1.76 -13.79
CA TRP A 114 -0.49 0.76 -12.81
C TRP A 114 -1.02 1.08 -11.42
N GLY A 115 -0.83 0.14 -10.50
CA GLY A 115 -1.17 0.35 -9.10
C GLY A 115 -2.36 -0.49 -8.67
N LEU A 116 -2.26 -1.80 -8.87
CA LEU A 116 -3.30 -2.75 -8.47
C LEU A 116 -3.43 -2.75 -6.94
N THR A 117 -4.60 -2.39 -6.46
CA THR A 117 -4.96 -2.41 -5.05
C THR A 117 -6.45 -2.70 -4.90
N ALA A 118 -6.87 -3.09 -3.71
CA ALA A 118 -8.28 -3.31 -3.41
C ALA A 118 -9.12 -2.08 -3.77
N SER A 119 -10.14 -2.27 -4.61
CA SER A 119 -10.97 -1.20 -5.17
C SER A 119 -12.30 -1.77 -5.67
N ASP A 120 -13.16 -0.89 -6.17
CA ASP A 120 -14.24 -1.30 -7.06
C ASP A 120 -13.71 -1.85 -8.39
N GLY A 121 -14.54 -2.68 -9.01
CA GLY A 121 -14.37 -3.18 -10.37
C GLY A 121 -15.73 -3.46 -11.03
N PRO A 122 -15.74 -3.92 -12.29
CA PRO A 122 -16.97 -4.15 -13.06
C PRO A 122 -17.99 -5.07 -12.38
N ASN A 123 -17.52 -5.95 -11.50
CA ASN A 123 -18.33 -6.94 -10.77
C ASN A 123 -18.49 -6.60 -9.27
N GLY A 124 -18.34 -5.32 -8.90
CA GLY A 124 -18.36 -4.84 -7.52
C GLY A 124 -16.97 -4.76 -6.89
N TYR A 125 -16.92 -4.67 -5.56
CA TYR A 125 -15.66 -4.52 -4.82
C TYR A 125 -14.81 -5.80 -4.80
N ASN A 126 -13.50 -5.66 -5.00
CA ASN A 126 -12.57 -6.78 -4.89
C ASN A 126 -11.33 -6.47 -4.05
N GLY A 127 -11.25 -7.10 -2.87
CA GLY A 127 -10.10 -6.97 -1.96
C GLY A 127 -8.83 -7.70 -2.41
N LEU A 128 -8.89 -8.49 -3.50
CA LEU A 128 -7.78 -9.34 -3.95
C LEU A 128 -6.95 -8.68 -5.06
N TYR A 129 -7.36 -7.50 -5.54
CA TYR A 129 -6.62 -6.80 -6.58
C TYR A 129 -5.19 -6.48 -6.13
N GLY A 130 -4.23 -7.00 -6.88
CA GLY A 130 -2.81 -6.90 -6.57
C GLY A 130 -1.97 -7.55 -7.67
N ALA A 131 -0.66 -7.53 -7.49
CA ALA A 131 0.30 -8.03 -8.47
C ALA A 131 1.25 -9.05 -7.83
N PRO A 132 1.94 -9.87 -8.64
CA PRO A 132 3.09 -10.65 -8.19
C PRO A 132 4.14 -9.83 -7.45
N PRO A 133 4.82 -10.41 -6.44
CA PRO A 133 4.57 -11.71 -5.82
C PRO A 133 3.36 -11.68 -4.87
N SER A 134 2.64 -12.80 -4.74
CA SER A 134 1.52 -12.95 -3.80
C SER A 134 1.40 -14.38 -3.23
N GLY A 135 0.81 -14.54 -2.04
CA GLY A 135 0.70 -15.84 -1.39
C GLY A 135 2.03 -16.57 -1.22
N PHE A 136 1.99 -17.90 -1.10
CA PHE A 136 3.23 -18.71 -1.06
C PHE A 136 3.69 -19.16 -2.46
N ASP A 137 2.81 -19.08 -3.46
CA ASP A 137 2.97 -19.69 -4.77
C ASP A 137 2.68 -18.73 -5.94
N ASN A 138 2.52 -17.43 -5.65
CA ASN A 138 2.18 -16.38 -6.60
C ASN A 138 0.78 -16.49 -7.25
N ASN A 139 -0.17 -17.18 -6.61
CA ASN A 139 -1.52 -17.37 -7.15
C ASN A 139 -2.64 -16.72 -6.31
N SER A 140 -2.31 -15.92 -5.29
CA SER A 140 -3.31 -15.32 -4.40
C SER A 140 -3.91 -14.01 -4.92
N HIS A 141 -3.29 -13.36 -5.91
CA HIS A 141 -3.72 -12.06 -6.40
C HIS A 141 -4.81 -12.19 -7.47
N LYS A 142 -5.61 -11.14 -7.66
CA LYS A 142 -6.55 -11.01 -8.79
C LYS A 142 -6.10 -9.90 -9.72
N ILE A 143 -6.15 -10.18 -11.02
CA ILE A 143 -5.94 -9.20 -12.09
C ILE A 143 -7.04 -9.42 -13.14
N ASP A 144 -7.91 -8.43 -13.32
CA ASP A 144 -8.93 -8.41 -14.38
C ASP A 144 -8.86 -7.13 -15.24
N ASP A 145 -7.71 -6.47 -15.24
CA ASP A 145 -7.46 -5.21 -15.95
C ASP A 145 -8.12 -3.96 -15.33
N THR A 146 -8.66 -4.08 -14.11
CA THR A 146 -9.15 -2.93 -13.34
C THR A 146 -7.98 -2.20 -12.68
N VAL A 147 -7.85 -0.90 -12.92
CA VAL A 147 -6.78 -0.06 -12.36
C VAL A 147 -7.38 1.03 -11.49
N PRO A 148 -7.15 1.01 -10.17
CA PRO A 148 -7.47 2.14 -9.29
C PRO A 148 -6.35 3.19 -9.28
N PRO A 149 -6.61 4.47 -9.61
CA PRO A 149 -5.62 5.53 -9.54
C PRO A 149 -4.94 5.66 -8.17
N ALA A 150 -5.64 5.30 -7.09
CA ALA A 150 -5.14 5.36 -5.72
C ALA A 150 -3.88 4.50 -5.50
N GLY A 151 -3.70 3.40 -6.21
CA GLY A 151 -2.50 2.56 -6.07
C GLY A 151 -1.23 3.28 -6.50
N ALA A 152 -1.21 3.90 -7.69
CA ALA A 152 -0.03 4.66 -8.14
C ALA A 152 0.13 5.96 -7.35
N ILE A 153 -0.95 6.71 -7.11
CA ILE A 153 -0.89 8.00 -6.40
C ILE A 153 -0.44 7.79 -4.94
N GLY A 154 -1.00 6.79 -4.26
CA GLY A 154 -0.60 6.42 -2.90
C GLY A 154 0.87 5.95 -2.81
N SER A 155 1.52 5.66 -3.93
CA SER A 155 2.93 5.24 -3.98
C SER A 155 3.88 6.36 -4.42
N ILE A 156 3.42 7.61 -4.48
CA ILE A 156 4.18 8.76 -4.98
C ILE A 156 5.52 8.99 -4.26
N ILE A 157 5.60 8.72 -2.94
CA ILE A 157 6.86 8.86 -2.19
C ILE A 157 7.83 7.69 -2.43
N PHE A 158 7.33 6.56 -2.94
CA PHE A 158 8.10 5.34 -3.18
C PHE A 158 8.63 5.26 -4.61
N ALA A 159 7.79 5.60 -5.59
CA ALA A 159 8.08 5.53 -7.01
C ALA A 159 7.63 6.83 -7.72
N PRO A 160 8.27 7.98 -7.40
CA PRO A 160 7.75 9.29 -7.80
C PRO A 160 7.65 9.47 -9.32
N GLN A 161 8.62 8.96 -10.08
CA GLN A 161 8.65 9.11 -11.53
C GLN A 161 7.51 8.32 -12.19
N GLN A 162 7.32 7.06 -11.78
CA GLN A 162 6.28 6.17 -12.28
C GLN A 162 4.88 6.66 -11.86
N ALA A 163 4.73 7.13 -10.63
CA ALA A 163 3.47 7.64 -10.13
C ALA A 163 3.07 8.94 -10.84
N GLN A 164 4.00 9.87 -11.09
CA GLN A 164 3.73 11.08 -11.85
C GLN A 164 3.32 10.79 -13.29
N ALA A 165 4.02 9.87 -13.97
CA ALA A 165 3.66 9.45 -15.32
C ALA A 165 2.25 8.84 -15.37
N ALA A 166 1.90 8.02 -14.37
CA ALA A 166 0.57 7.46 -14.24
C ALA A 166 -0.50 8.52 -13.96
N MET A 167 -0.23 9.49 -13.08
CA MET A 167 -1.13 10.62 -12.81
C MET A 167 -1.44 11.44 -14.06
N LEU A 168 -0.44 11.71 -14.90
CA LEU A 168 -0.64 12.41 -16.17
C LEU A 168 -1.51 11.59 -17.13
N ASN A 169 -1.31 10.28 -17.19
CA ASN A 169 -2.15 9.38 -17.97
C ASN A 169 -3.60 9.36 -17.45
N TYR A 170 -3.81 9.19 -16.15
CA TYR A 170 -5.16 9.24 -15.56
C TYR A 170 -5.86 10.58 -15.80
N TYR A 171 -5.11 11.68 -15.71
CA TYR A 171 -5.62 13.01 -16.00
C TYR A 171 -5.96 13.23 -17.48
N SER A 172 -5.44 12.41 -18.39
CA SER A 172 -5.82 12.48 -19.82
C SER A 172 -7.17 11.82 -20.11
N ILE A 173 -7.72 11.05 -19.18
CA ILE A 173 -8.97 10.30 -19.33
C ILE A 173 -10.11 11.09 -18.66
N GLU A 174 -11.00 11.67 -19.45
CA GLU A 174 -12.07 12.56 -18.93
C GLU A 174 -13.04 11.83 -17.98
N GLN A 175 -13.38 10.58 -18.27
CA GLN A 175 -14.29 9.76 -17.46
C GLN A 175 -13.74 9.44 -16.08
N LEU A 176 -12.42 9.53 -15.89
CA LEU A 176 -11.83 9.40 -14.57
C LEU A 176 -12.06 10.64 -13.72
N LYS A 177 -12.32 11.82 -14.27
CA LYS A 177 -12.41 13.07 -13.50
C LYS A 177 -13.78 13.25 -12.87
N GLY A 178 -13.83 13.48 -11.57
CA GLY A 178 -15.02 13.83 -10.81
C GLY A 178 -14.80 15.00 -9.85
N GLU A 179 -15.85 15.32 -9.08
CA GLU A 179 -15.83 16.41 -8.08
C GLU A 179 -14.72 16.24 -7.04
N TYR A 180 -14.41 15.00 -6.67
CA TYR A 180 -13.44 14.64 -5.63
C TYR A 180 -12.12 14.08 -6.19
N GLY A 181 -11.72 14.54 -7.38
CA GLY A 181 -10.57 14.01 -8.12
C GLY A 181 -10.97 12.79 -8.95
N PHE A 182 -10.09 11.79 -9.07
CA PHE A 182 -10.39 10.63 -9.92
C PHE A 182 -11.57 9.77 -9.41
N VAL A 183 -12.27 8.99 -10.22
CA VAL A 183 -13.17 7.93 -9.70
C VAL A 183 -12.34 6.79 -9.11
N ASP A 184 -12.98 5.85 -8.42
CA ASP A 184 -12.28 4.78 -7.67
C ASP A 184 -11.36 3.93 -8.56
N ALA A 185 -11.88 3.45 -9.69
CA ALA A 185 -11.15 2.62 -10.64
C ALA A 185 -11.75 2.70 -12.05
N TYR A 186 -11.03 2.12 -13.02
CA TYR A 186 -11.49 1.98 -14.40
C TYR A 186 -10.97 0.69 -15.03
N ASN A 187 -11.67 0.21 -16.04
CA ASN A 187 -11.35 -0.99 -16.79
C ASN A 187 -11.75 -0.79 -18.26
N LEU A 188 -10.77 -0.52 -19.11
CA LEU A 188 -10.97 -0.29 -20.55
C LEU A 188 -11.32 -1.56 -21.32
N SER A 189 -10.93 -2.74 -20.81
CA SER A 189 -11.31 -4.02 -21.42
C SER A 189 -12.81 -4.32 -21.28
N GLU A 190 -13.48 -3.76 -20.26
CA GLU A 190 -14.92 -3.90 -20.04
C GLU A 190 -15.72 -2.60 -20.32
N ASP A 191 -15.09 -1.55 -20.86
CA ASP A 191 -15.70 -0.21 -21.04
C ASP A 191 -16.36 0.31 -19.76
N TRP A 192 -15.65 0.21 -18.64
CA TRP A 192 -16.18 0.46 -17.31
C TRP A 192 -15.36 1.50 -16.55
N PHE A 193 -16.07 2.37 -15.83
CA PHE A 193 -15.54 3.36 -14.91
C PHE A 193 -16.36 3.32 -13.63
N ALA A 194 -15.71 3.40 -12.47
CA ALA A 194 -16.39 3.40 -11.19
C ALA A 194 -17.42 4.56 -11.13
N PRO A 195 -18.64 4.31 -10.64
CA PRO A 195 -19.67 5.34 -10.54
C PRO A 195 -19.48 6.26 -9.32
N ASP A 196 -18.49 5.99 -8.48
CA ASP A 196 -18.28 6.66 -7.19
C ASP A 196 -16.79 6.82 -6.85
N VAL A 197 -16.55 7.18 -5.58
CA VAL A 197 -15.23 7.28 -4.95
C VAL A 197 -15.26 6.61 -3.59
N ILE A 198 -14.17 5.96 -3.20
CA ILE A 198 -14.03 5.36 -1.88
C ILE A 198 -13.13 6.22 -0.98
N GLY A 199 -13.59 6.47 0.26
CA GLY A 199 -12.89 7.35 1.20
C GLY A 199 -11.47 6.89 1.59
N ILE A 200 -11.22 5.59 1.67
CA ILE A 200 -9.88 5.04 1.97
C ILE A 200 -8.89 5.28 0.81
N ASP A 201 -9.36 5.15 -0.42
CA ASP A 201 -8.58 5.35 -1.66
C ASP A 201 -8.28 6.84 -1.89
N LYS A 202 -9.25 7.71 -1.58
CA LYS A 202 -9.08 9.15 -1.55
C LYS A 202 -8.14 9.61 -0.45
N GLY A 203 -8.35 9.08 0.75
CA GLY A 203 -7.56 9.40 1.93
C GLY A 203 -6.08 9.10 1.68
N ILE A 204 -5.77 7.89 1.22
CA ILE A 204 -4.37 7.50 1.00
C ILE A 204 -3.70 8.35 -0.08
N SER A 205 -4.41 8.62 -1.18
CA SER A 205 -3.91 9.47 -2.26
C SER A 205 -3.54 10.86 -1.76
N LEU A 206 -4.44 11.49 -0.99
CA LEU A 206 -4.23 12.85 -0.48
C LEU A 206 -3.10 12.91 0.56
N LEU A 207 -3.06 11.98 1.51
CA LEU A 207 -2.04 11.94 2.56
C LEU A 207 -0.64 11.73 1.98
N MET A 208 -0.51 10.83 1.01
CA MET A 208 0.78 10.53 0.39
C MET A 208 1.26 11.67 -0.52
N LEU A 209 0.36 12.38 -1.20
CA LEU A 209 0.69 13.60 -1.94
C LEU A 209 1.15 14.73 -0.99
N ALA A 210 0.50 14.91 0.16
CA ALA A 210 0.92 15.90 1.14
C ALA A 210 2.31 15.59 1.71
N ASN A 211 2.63 14.32 1.95
CA ASN A 211 3.98 13.93 2.35
C ASN A 211 5.00 14.13 1.22
N TYR A 212 4.64 13.80 -0.01
CA TYR A 212 5.51 14.06 -1.17
C TYR A 212 5.83 15.54 -1.38
N GLU A 213 4.85 16.41 -1.17
CA GLU A 213 5.01 17.85 -1.36
C GLU A 213 5.96 18.47 -0.32
N ASN A 214 5.77 18.14 0.97
CA ASN A 214 6.52 18.79 2.05
C ASN A 214 6.50 18.04 3.39
N ASP A 215 6.27 16.72 3.41
CA ASP A 215 6.23 15.90 4.62
C ASP A 215 5.18 16.35 5.66
N LEU A 216 4.10 17.04 5.26
CA LEU A 216 3.14 17.64 6.21
C LEU A 216 2.56 16.63 7.21
N VAL A 217 2.12 15.46 6.73
CA VAL A 217 1.52 14.44 7.62
C VAL A 217 2.60 13.87 8.54
N TYR A 218 3.80 13.63 8.04
CA TYR A 218 4.95 13.17 8.84
C TYR A 218 5.37 14.17 9.92
N GLN A 219 5.45 15.46 9.62
CA GLN A 219 5.81 16.48 10.60
C GLN A 219 4.83 16.50 11.79
N ILE A 220 3.53 16.31 11.51
CA ILE A 220 2.49 16.25 12.54
C ILE A 220 2.57 14.93 13.31
N SER A 221 2.51 13.81 12.61
CA SER A 221 2.45 12.47 13.21
C SER A 221 3.72 12.13 13.98
N MET A 222 4.91 12.37 13.44
CA MET A 222 6.18 12.05 14.08
C MET A 222 6.54 12.97 15.26
N SER A 223 5.71 13.96 15.56
CA SER A 223 5.75 14.74 16.82
C SER A 223 4.99 14.06 17.97
N ASN A 224 4.18 13.03 17.68
CA ASN A 224 3.40 12.30 18.67
C ASN A 224 4.28 11.28 19.42
N THR A 225 4.39 11.44 20.73
CA THR A 225 5.22 10.59 21.59
C THR A 225 4.80 9.12 21.56
N HIS A 226 3.53 8.80 21.27
CA HIS A 226 3.09 7.40 21.18
C HIS A 226 3.69 6.70 19.95
N PHE A 227 3.84 7.36 18.81
CA PHE A 227 4.55 6.76 17.68
C PHE A 227 6.02 6.55 18.01
N LEU A 228 6.68 7.54 18.62
CA LEU A 228 8.09 7.45 18.98
C LEU A 228 8.35 6.35 20.03
N ASN A 229 7.52 6.28 21.07
CA ASN A 229 7.59 5.22 22.08
C ASN A 229 7.31 3.84 21.47
N GLY A 230 6.38 3.75 20.51
CA GLY A 230 6.08 2.52 19.81
C GLY A 230 7.26 2.01 18.98
N LEU A 231 7.88 2.90 18.21
CA LEU A 231 9.09 2.59 17.44
C LEU A 231 10.23 2.12 18.36
N ASP A 232 10.49 2.85 19.44
CA ASP A 232 11.53 2.50 20.43
C ASP A 232 11.27 1.15 21.10
N ARG A 233 10.04 0.91 21.59
CA ARG A 233 9.67 -0.35 22.25
C ARG A 233 9.69 -1.55 21.30
N LEU A 234 9.42 -1.34 20.02
CA LEU A 234 9.56 -2.35 18.96
C LEU A 234 10.98 -2.41 18.38
N GLN A 235 11.93 -1.68 18.97
CA GLN A 235 13.35 -1.70 18.62
C GLN A 235 13.63 -1.27 17.16
N PHE A 236 12.84 -0.32 16.65
CA PHE A 236 13.17 0.38 15.41
C PHE A 236 14.33 1.33 15.70
N ALA A 237 15.46 1.11 15.02
CA ALA A 237 16.65 1.93 15.13
C ALA A 237 16.79 2.82 13.90
N ARG A 238 17.27 4.05 14.09
CA ARG A 238 17.69 4.87 12.96
C ARG A 238 19.03 4.38 12.43
N SER A 239 19.16 4.25 11.12
CA SER A 239 20.46 4.01 10.48
C SER A 239 21.37 5.22 10.73
N GLU A 240 22.62 4.96 11.14
CA GLU A 240 23.66 6.00 11.28
C GLU A 240 24.08 6.59 9.92
#